data_AF-A0A5C6PIG8-F1
#
_entry.id   AF-A0A5C6PIG8-F1
#
_cell.length_a   1.000
_cell.length_b   1.000
_cell.length_c   1.000
_cell.angle_alpha   90.00
_cell.angle_beta   90.00
_cell.angle_gamma   90.00
#
_symmetry.space_group_name_H-M   'P 1'
#
loop_
_entity.id
_entity.type
_entity.pdbx_description
1 polymer ?
#
loop_
_entity_poly.entity_id
_entity_poly.type
_entity_poly.pdbx_seq_one_letter_code
_entity_poly.pdbx_strand_id
1 'polypeptide(L)'
;MDVKAMEASMIKDNPVLLPLNKEKTIYDGFITVQASYHERDFRVRITLPPDRKITGGRLHCCWQLKHLLRGYEQTVKQRLQQSDNLVTFILELKTILEVGLKSFPEHQSIPPPQYYSQLISEMETLGWSKLLFIDTAFQTLQLNAEDSSGRQHLLTVKLKPKHPAEAPDCSADLPLPLLINWTPQTTLDQLYGQFLLVLESLTRFWDVLDEIDRNTWILEPEKPCRSDTMRRIAIGNNVSIKVEVDPRHPEMLPDCCLLGAEHGGCKNQIGVVTPLRNKLNTNMHLWNPESDVLHNLQDVLEIEFPSPASHEKSEANVFIHHRRGD
;
A
#
# COMPACT_ATOMS: atom_id res chain seq x y z
N MET A 1 -34.10 -27.43 -31.11
CA MET A 1 -33.01 -27.08 -32.05
C MET A 1 -32.49 -28.37 -32.67
N ASP A 2 -32.47 -28.46 -33.99
CA ASP A 2 -32.00 -29.67 -34.70
C ASP A 2 -30.52 -29.92 -34.40
N VAL A 3 -30.15 -31.16 -34.06
CA VAL A 3 -28.77 -31.55 -33.67
C VAL A 3 -27.77 -31.20 -34.79
N LYS A 4 -28.20 -31.29 -36.05
CA LYS A 4 -27.39 -30.90 -37.22
C LYS A 4 -27.13 -29.38 -37.31
N ALA A 5 -28.09 -28.55 -36.90
CA ALA A 5 -27.94 -27.10 -36.90
C ALA A 5 -26.95 -26.64 -35.81
N MET A 6 -26.98 -27.31 -34.65
CA MET A 6 -26.04 -27.05 -33.56
C MET A 6 -24.60 -27.43 -33.92
N GLU A 7 -24.41 -28.52 -34.67
CA GLU A 7 -23.10 -28.95 -35.19
C GLU A 7 -22.52 -27.96 -36.20
N ALA A 8 -23.34 -27.45 -37.11
CA ALA A 8 -22.91 -26.45 -38.09
C ALA A 8 -22.45 -25.14 -37.41
N SER A 9 -23.14 -24.68 -36.36
CA SER A 9 -22.73 -23.50 -35.58
C SER A 9 -21.47 -23.75 -34.78
N MET A 10 -21.35 -24.91 -34.12
CA MET A 10 -20.16 -25.21 -33.31
C MET A 10 -18.89 -25.33 -34.15
N ILE A 11 -18.96 -25.94 -35.34
CA ILE A 11 -17.83 -26.03 -36.28
C ILE A 11 -17.49 -24.66 -36.86
N LYS A 12 -18.49 -23.81 -37.11
CA LYS A 12 -18.27 -22.45 -37.64
C LYS A 12 -17.56 -21.55 -36.62
N ASP A 13 -17.98 -21.59 -35.36
CA ASP A 13 -17.52 -20.66 -34.32
C ASP A 13 -16.35 -21.21 -33.48
N ASN A 14 -16.14 -22.53 -33.51
CA ASN A 14 -15.09 -23.25 -32.78
C ASN A 14 -14.56 -24.44 -33.60
N PRO A 15 -13.90 -24.19 -34.75
CA PRO A 15 -13.55 -25.22 -35.73
C PRO A 15 -12.60 -26.29 -35.19
N VAL A 16 -11.86 -25.98 -34.11
CA VAL A 16 -10.86 -26.87 -33.51
C VAL A 16 -11.36 -27.53 -32.22
N LEU A 17 -12.64 -27.36 -31.85
CA LEU A 17 -13.24 -28.06 -30.70
C LEU A 17 -14.13 -29.21 -31.20
N LEU A 18 -13.62 -30.44 -31.11
CA LEU A 18 -14.19 -31.59 -31.78
C LEU A 18 -14.71 -32.65 -30.80
N PRO A 19 -15.80 -33.37 -31.15
CA PRO A 19 -16.24 -34.52 -30.36
C PRO A 19 -15.22 -35.67 -30.50
N LEU A 20 -14.75 -36.20 -29.37
CA LEU A 20 -13.79 -37.31 -29.32
C LEU A 20 -14.46 -38.70 -29.37
N ASN A 21 -15.76 -38.78 -29.11
CA ASN A 21 -16.48 -40.04 -29.08
C ASN A 21 -17.77 -40.01 -29.92
N LYS A 22 -18.24 -41.20 -30.34
CA LYS A 22 -19.44 -41.35 -31.18
C LYS A 22 -20.70 -40.86 -30.47
N GLU A 23 -20.72 -40.95 -29.15
CA GLU A 23 -21.84 -40.54 -28.30
C GLU A 23 -21.91 -39.02 -28.15
N LYS A 24 -20.90 -38.27 -28.61
CA LYS A 24 -20.81 -36.80 -28.55
C LYS A 24 -20.97 -36.27 -27.13
N THR A 25 -20.34 -36.96 -26.18
CA THR A 25 -20.32 -36.56 -24.77
C THR A 25 -18.96 -36.01 -24.35
N ILE A 26 -17.91 -36.15 -25.16
CA ILE A 26 -16.58 -35.61 -24.87
C ILE A 26 -16.16 -34.73 -26.01
N TYR A 27 -15.85 -33.47 -25.72
CA TYR A 27 -15.30 -32.49 -26.66
C TYR A 27 -13.90 -32.08 -26.19
N ASP A 28 -12.91 -32.09 -27.09
CA ASP A 28 -11.53 -31.67 -26.81
C ASP A 28 -11.01 -30.81 -27.96
N GLY A 29 -10.22 -29.80 -27.63
CA GLY A 29 -9.67 -28.92 -28.63
C GLY A 29 -9.33 -27.55 -28.10
N PHE A 30 -9.37 -26.56 -28.99
CA PHE A 30 -9.05 -25.17 -28.67
C PHE A 30 -10.27 -24.27 -28.86
N ILE A 31 -10.40 -23.29 -27.97
CA ILE A 31 -11.28 -22.15 -28.15
C ILE A 31 -10.41 -20.90 -28.36
N THR A 32 -10.74 -20.13 -29.39
CA THR A 32 -10.09 -18.86 -29.70
C THR A 32 -10.88 -17.73 -29.07
N VAL A 33 -10.18 -16.83 -28.38
CA VAL A 33 -10.73 -15.64 -27.72
C VAL A 33 -10.03 -14.41 -28.28
N GLN A 34 -10.80 -13.40 -28.69
CA GLN A 34 -10.27 -12.12 -29.17
C GLN A 34 -10.04 -11.16 -28.00
N ALA A 35 -8.78 -10.84 -27.71
CA ALA A 35 -8.42 -9.88 -26.68
C ALA A 35 -7.74 -8.67 -27.33
N SER A 36 -8.47 -7.56 -27.41
CA SER A 36 -8.08 -6.20 -27.84
C SER A 36 -7.31 -6.10 -29.18
N TYR A 37 -6.12 -6.69 -29.27
CA TYR A 37 -5.22 -6.64 -30.43
C TYR A 37 -4.69 -8.02 -30.89
N HIS A 38 -4.97 -9.12 -30.17
CA HIS A 38 -4.50 -10.46 -30.52
C HIS A 38 -5.55 -11.56 -30.23
N GLU A 39 -5.53 -12.61 -31.06
CA GLU A 39 -6.27 -13.85 -30.82
C GLU A 39 -5.44 -14.78 -29.92
N ARG A 40 -6.08 -15.37 -28.90
CA ARG A 40 -5.47 -16.40 -28.07
C ARG A 40 -6.27 -17.69 -28.10
N ASP A 41 -5.54 -18.79 -28.22
CA ASP A 41 -6.10 -20.13 -28.18
C ASP A 41 -5.90 -20.76 -26.81
N PHE A 42 -6.99 -21.26 -26.24
CA PHE A 42 -6.96 -22.02 -24.99
C PHE A 42 -7.42 -23.44 -25.22
N ARG A 43 -6.61 -24.39 -24.75
CA ARG A 43 -6.99 -25.79 -24.77
C ARG A 43 -8.07 -26.07 -23.72
N VAL A 44 -9.19 -26.65 -24.17
CA VAL A 44 -10.31 -27.05 -23.32
C VAL A 44 -10.72 -28.49 -23.61
N ARG A 45 -11.28 -29.14 -22.59
CA ARG A 45 -12.01 -30.39 -22.72
C ARG A 45 -13.31 -30.30 -21.93
N ILE A 46 -14.42 -30.57 -22.59
CA ILE A 46 -15.74 -30.53 -21.98
C ILE A 46 -16.32 -31.93 -22.00
N THR A 47 -16.69 -32.44 -20.84
CA THR A 47 -17.35 -33.75 -20.67
C THR A 47 -18.80 -33.52 -20.30
N LEU A 48 -19.72 -34.10 -21.05
CA LEU A 48 -21.16 -34.06 -20.83
C LEU A 48 -21.62 -35.38 -20.20
N PRO A 49 -22.72 -35.38 -19.43
CA PRO A 49 -23.36 -36.61 -18.96
C PRO A 49 -23.98 -37.40 -20.14
N PRO A 50 -24.41 -38.66 -19.92
CA PRO A 50 -24.99 -39.51 -20.96
C PRO A 50 -26.25 -38.92 -21.63
N ASP A 51 -26.97 -38.05 -20.95
CA ASP A 51 -28.16 -37.35 -21.47
C ASP A 51 -27.82 -36.15 -22.38
N ARG A 52 -26.51 -35.89 -22.59
CA ARG A 52 -25.94 -34.82 -23.43
C ARG A 52 -26.33 -33.40 -23.01
N LYS A 53 -26.88 -33.23 -21.81
CA LYS A 53 -27.14 -31.89 -21.29
C LYS A 53 -25.84 -31.25 -20.82
N ILE A 54 -25.74 -29.93 -20.94
CA ILE A 54 -24.59 -29.20 -20.38
C ILE A 54 -24.66 -29.16 -18.84
N THR A 55 -25.87 -29.23 -18.28
CA THR A 55 -26.12 -29.34 -16.85
C THR A 55 -25.51 -30.62 -16.29
N GLY A 56 -24.54 -30.47 -15.38
CA GLY A 56 -23.77 -31.59 -14.83
C GLY A 56 -22.53 -31.97 -15.66
N GLY A 57 -22.23 -31.21 -16.72
CA GLY A 57 -20.98 -31.32 -17.45
C GLY A 57 -19.75 -30.92 -16.62
N ARG A 58 -18.56 -31.17 -17.17
CA ARG A 58 -17.27 -30.81 -16.56
C ARG A 58 -16.38 -30.10 -17.57
N LEU A 59 -15.85 -28.95 -17.18
CA LEU A 59 -14.82 -28.22 -17.92
C LEU A 59 -13.43 -28.57 -17.37
N HIS A 60 -12.56 -29.05 -18.25
CA HIS A 60 -11.14 -29.23 -18.03
C HIS A 60 -10.37 -28.25 -18.94
N CYS A 61 -9.27 -27.70 -18.44
CA CYS A 61 -8.51 -26.68 -19.16
C CYS A 61 -7.02 -26.75 -18.84
N CYS A 62 -6.19 -26.10 -19.68
CA CYS A 62 -4.77 -25.93 -19.39
C CYS A 62 -4.54 -25.00 -18.18
N TRP A 63 -3.32 -25.03 -17.62
CA TRP A 63 -2.97 -24.23 -16.44
C TRP A 63 -3.11 -22.72 -16.70
N GLN A 64 -2.83 -22.25 -17.91
CA GLN A 64 -2.96 -20.85 -18.31
C GLN A 64 -4.42 -20.39 -18.22
N LEU A 65 -5.34 -21.18 -18.79
CA LEU A 65 -6.77 -20.91 -18.72
C LEU A 65 -7.30 -21.02 -17.29
N LYS A 66 -6.83 -22.00 -16.51
CA LYS A 66 -7.17 -22.11 -15.09
C LYS A 66 -6.73 -20.89 -14.27
N HIS A 67 -5.55 -20.34 -14.57
CA HIS A 67 -5.05 -19.13 -13.92
C HIS A 67 -5.88 -17.89 -14.28
N LEU A 68 -6.23 -17.74 -15.57
CA LEU A 68 -7.07 -16.66 -16.06
C LEU A 68 -8.49 -16.69 -15.45
N LEU A 69 -9.00 -17.89 -15.14
CA LEU A 69 -10.29 -18.08 -14.50
C LEU A 69 -10.28 -17.95 -12.97
N ARG A 70 -9.13 -17.61 -12.34
CA ARG A 70 -9.08 -17.37 -10.89
C ARG A 70 -10.00 -16.22 -10.50
N GLY A 71 -10.87 -16.44 -9.52
CA GLY A 71 -11.91 -15.49 -9.10
C GLY A 71 -13.20 -15.57 -9.92
N TYR A 72 -13.19 -16.22 -11.09
CA TYR A 72 -14.36 -16.42 -11.94
C TYR A 72 -14.93 -17.85 -11.84
N GLU A 73 -14.41 -18.69 -10.93
CA GLU A 73 -14.78 -20.11 -10.88
C GLU A 73 -16.27 -20.33 -10.60
N GLN A 74 -16.86 -19.51 -9.74
CA GLN A 74 -18.30 -19.59 -9.44
C GLN A 74 -19.14 -19.15 -10.63
N THR A 75 -18.73 -18.09 -11.33
CA THR A 75 -19.39 -17.62 -12.55
C THR A 75 -19.37 -18.70 -13.63
N VAL A 76 -18.23 -19.34 -13.87
CA VAL A 76 -18.12 -20.44 -14.86
C VAL A 76 -18.98 -21.64 -14.47
N LYS A 77 -18.99 -22.02 -13.19
CA LYS A 77 -19.88 -23.08 -12.68
C LYS A 77 -21.35 -22.75 -12.88
N GLN A 78 -21.74 -21.51 -12.61
CA GLN A 78 -23.10 -21.04 -12.81
C GLN A 78 -23.49 -21.09 -14.30
N ARG A 79 -22.62 -20.65 -15.21
CA ARG A 79 -22.87 -20.76 -16.65
C ARG A 79 -23.03 -22.22 -17.07
N LEU A 80 -22.17 -23.12 -16.60
CA LEU A 80 -22.29 -24.55 -16.89
C LEU A 80 -23.63 -25.16 -16.44
N GLN A 81 -24.26 -24.60 -15.40
CA GLN A 81 -25.59 -25.02 -14.91
C GLN A 81 -26.76 -24.35 -15.61
N GLN A 82 -26.57 -23.17 -16.20
CA GLN A 82 -27.65 -22.33 -16.72
C GLN A 82 -27.69 -22.27 -18.25
N SER A 83 -26.58 -22.57 -18.94
CA SER A 83 -26.57 -22.58 -20.40
C SER A 83 -27.52 -23.65 -20.94
N ASP A 84 -28.23 -23.34 -22.04
CA ASP A 84 -29.17 -24.29 -22.65
C ASP A 84 -28.48 -25.44 -23.39
N ASN A 85 -27.27 -25.17 -23.92
CA ASN A 85 -26.50 -26.10 -24.72
C ASN A 85 -25.01 -25.74 -24.72
N LEU A 86 -24.20 -26.63 -25.30
CA LEU A 86 -22.75 -26.51 -25.35
C LEU A 86 -22.27 -25.25 -26.10
N VAL A 87 -22.94 -24.86 -27.19
CA VAL A 87 -22.55 -23.69 -27.99
C VAL A 87 -22.74 -22.42 -27.19
N THR A 88 -23.89 -22.27 -26.52
CA THR A 88 -24.17 -21.15 -25.63
C THR A 88 -23.15 -21.08 -24.50
N PHE A 89 -22.83 -22.21 -23.85
CA PHE A 89 -21.84 -22.26 -22.80
C PHE A 89 -20.44 -21.79 -23.27
N ILE A 90 -19.99 -22.25 -24.45
CA ILE A 90 -18.69 -21.85 -24.99
C ILE A 90 -18.66 -20.35 -25.27
N LEU A 91 -19.75 -19.79 -25.80
CA LEU A 91 -19.83 -18.35 -26.07
C LEU A 91 -19.77 -17.53 -24.78
N GLU A 92 -20.52 -17.93 -23.74
CA GLU A 92 -20.46 -17.30 -22.43
C GLU A 92 -19.08 -17.43 -21.77
N LEU A 93 -18.43 -18.61 -21.93
CA LEU A 93 -17.07 -18.82 -21.47
C LEU A 93 -16.10 -17.87 -22.19
N LYS A 94 -16.19 -17.73 -23.51
CA LYS A 94 -15.38 -16.76 -24.27
C LYS A 94 -15.57 -15.35 -23.74
N THR A 95 -16.81 -14.91 -23.47
CA THR A 95 -17.07 -13.58 -22.90
C THR A 95 -16.41 -13.39 -21.53
N ILE A 96 -16.46 -14.39 -20.64
CA ILE A 96 -15.75 -14.34 -19.35
C ILE A 96 -14.24 -14.19 -19.57
N LEU A 97 -13.69 -14.93 -20.54
CA LEU A 97 -12.28 -14.89 -20.87
C LEU A 97 -11.86 -13.56 -21.49
N GLU A 98 -12.69 -12.93 -22.31
CA GLU A 98 -12.44 -11.59 -22.86
C GLU A 98 -12.35 -10.54 -21.75
N VAL A 99 -13.25 -10.60 -20.75
CA VAL A 99 -13.20 -9.72 -19.58
C VAL A 99 -11.97 -10.02 -18.72
N GLY A 100 -11.67 -11.30 -18.50
CA GLY A 100 -10.46 -11.72 -17.80
C GLY A 100 -9.18 -11.24 -18.49
N LEU A 101 -9.12 -11.30 -19.82
CA LEU A 101 -7.96 -10.88 -20.61
C LEU A 101 -7.80 -9.36 -20.68
N LYS A 102 -8.90 -8.60 -20.61
CA LYS A 102 -8.85 -7.13 -20.50
C LYS A 102 -8.42 -6.65 -19.10
N SER A 103 -8.73 -7.43 -18.06
CA SER A 103 -8.39 -7.12 -16.68
C SER A 103 -7.03 -7.68 -16.26
N PHE A 104 -6.53 -8.70 -16.95
CA PHE A 104 -5.11 -9.06 -16.87
C PHE A 104 -4.32 -7.92 -17.53
N PRO A 105 -3.46 -7.21 -16.77
CA PRO A 105 -2.49 -6.33 -17.41
C PRO A 105 -1.76 -7.18 -18.44
N GLU A 106 -1.80 -6.71 -19.67
CA GLU A 106 -1.20 -7.37 -20.82
C GLU A 106 0.18 -7.89 -20.45
N HIS A 107 0.60 -8.97 -21.11
CA HIS A 107 1.98 -9.40 -21.12
C HIS A 107 2.90 -8.18 -21.25
N GLN A 108 3.45 -7.73 -20.12
CA GLN A 108 4.77 -7.14 -20.13
C GLN A 108 5.58 -8.21 -20.83
N SER A 109 6.03 -7.93 -22.05
CA SER A 109 6.98 -8.81 -22.74
C SER A 109 8.04 -9.13 -21.71
N ILE A 110 8.23 -10.40 -21.38
CA ILE A 110 9.24 -10.80 -20.39
C ILE A 110 10.52 -10.08 -20.83
N PRO A 111 11.08 -9.20 -19.98
CA PRO A 111 12.28 -8.47 -20.34
C PRO A 111 13.35 -9.42 -20.84
N PRO A 112 14.15 -9.01 -21.82
CA PRO A 112 15.23 -9.85 -22.34
C PRO A 112 16.18 -10.22 -21.18
N PRO A 113 16.81 -11.42 -21.18
CA PRO A 113 17.63 -11.88 -20.06
C PRO A 113 18.69 -10.87 -19.57
N GLN A 114 19.21 -10.04 -20.49
CA GLN A 114 20.15 -8.96 -20.20
C GLN A 114 19.64 -7.98 -19.15
N TYR A 115 18.32 -7.69 -19.13
CA TYR A 115 17.68 -6.85 -18.13
C TYR A 115 17.91 -7.41 -16.71
N TYR A 116 17.64 -8.70 -16.52
CA TYR A 116 17.80 -9.34 -15.21
C TYR A 116 19.26 -9.44 -14.80
N SER A 117 20.15 -9.76 -15.75
CA SER A 117 21.60 -9.77 -15.48
C SER A 117 22.10 -8.40 -15.01
N GLN A 118 21.65 -7.32 -15.66
CA GLN A 118 22.00 -5.96 -15.25
C GLN A 118 21.46 -5.63 -13.86
N LEU A 119 20.18 -5.90 -13.61
CA LEU A 119 19.55 -5.62 -12.32
C LEU A 119 20.22 -6.38 -11.17
N ILE A 120 20.55 -7.65 -11.37
CA ILE A 120 21.27 -8.47 -10.39
C ILE A 120 22.67 -7.90 -10.14
N SER A 121 23.38 -7.48 -11.19
CA SER A 121 24.70 -6.85 -11.05
C SER A 121 24.66 -5.52 -10.29
N GLU A 122 23.60 -4.71 -10.51
CA GLU A 122 23.39 -3.48 -9.75
C GLU A 122 23.10 -3.77 -8.27
N MET A 123 22.31 -4.80 -7.99
CA MET A 123 22.03 -5.26 -6.62
C MET A 123 23.27 -5.83 -5.92
N GLU A 124 24.14 -6.56 -6.64
CA GLU A 124 25.43 -7.02 -6.13
C GLU A 124 26.34 -5.83 -5.76
N THR A 125 26.36 -4.80 -6.61
CA THR A 125 27.14 -3.58 -6.40
C THR A 125 26.64 -2.79 -5.19
N LEU A 126 25.32 -2.61 -5.09
CA LEU A 126 24.67 -1.96 -3.94
C LEU A 126 24.89 -2.75 -2.63
N GLY A 127 24.92 -4.08 -2.73
CA GLY A 127 25.09 -5.00 -1.62
C GLY A 127 23.77 -5.61 -1.15
N TRP A 128 23.70 -6.95 -1.18
CA TRP A 128 22.52 -7.73 -0.81
C TRP A 128 22.01 -7.50 0.61
N SER A 129 22.88 -7.08 1.54
CA SER A 129 22.49 -6.77 2.92
C SER A 129 21.48 -5.63 3.03
N LYS A 130 21.39 -4.78 1.99
CA LYS A 130 20.42 -3.68 1.92
C LYS A 130 19.07 -4.13 1.37
N LEU A 131 19.00 -5.24 0.64
CA LEU A 131 17.76 -5.72 0.02
C LEU A 131 16.94 -6.52 1.04
N LEU A 132 15.76 -6.00 1.41
CA LEU A 132 14.83 -6.70 2.31
C LEU A 132 13.85 -7.59 1.55
N PHE A 133 13.40 -7.12 0.38
CA PHE A 133 12.39 -7.82 -0.41
C PHE A 133 12.53 -7.51 -1.89
N ILE A 134 12.25 -8.51 -2.72
CA ILE A 134 12.01 -8.36 -4.15
C ILE A 134 10.82 -9.24 -4.53
N ASP A 135 9.92 -8.70 -5.35
CA ASP A 135 8.78 -9.48 -5.83
C ASP A 135 9.18 -10.52 -6.89
N THR A 136 8.29 -11.48 -7.16
CA THR A 136 8.55 -12.54 -8.15
C THR A 136 8.64 -12.02 -9.59
N ALA A 137 8.19 -10.77 -9.83
CA ALA A 137 8.25 -10.12 -11.13
C ALA A 137 9.54 -9.32 -11.34
N PHE A 138 10.38 -9.17 -10.31
CA PHE A 138 11.55 -8.29 -10.29
C PHE A 138 11.19 -6.84 -10.68
N GLN A 139 10.06 -6.35 -10.15
CA GLN A 139 9.59 -4.99 -10.36
C GLN A 139 9.62 -4.16 -9.10
N THR A 140 9.20 -4.75 -7.98
CA THR A 140 9.20 -4.05 -6.68
C THR A 140 10.38 -4.53 -5.85
N LEU A 141 11.26 -3.60 -5.47
CA LEU A 141 12.34 -3.81 -4.53
C LEU A 141 12.08 -3.01 -3.26
N GLN A 142 12.43 -3.56 -2.11
CA GLN A 142 12.46 -2.84 -0.85
C GLN A 142 13.86 -2.88 -0.27
N LEU A 143 14.42 -1.68 -0.07
CA LEU A 143 15.78 -1.46 0.39
C LEU A 143 15.75 -0.86 1.79
N ASN A 144 16.54 -1.43 2.70
CA ASN A 144 16.78 -0.88 4.03
C ASN A 144 17.90 0.16 3.98
N ALA A 145 17.73 1.25 4.72
CA ALA A 145 18.76 2.21 5.01
C ALA A 145 18.81 2.53 6.50
N GLU A 146 20.01 2.78 7.00
CA GLU A 146 20.24 3.26 8.37
C GLU A 146 20.81 4.66 8.27
N ASP A 147 20.23 5.61 9.02
CA ASP A 147 20.75 6.96 9.11
C ASP A 147 21.85 7.10 10.18
N SER A 148 22.48 8.27 10.26
CA SER A 148 23.54 8.56 11.22
C SER A 148 23.14 8.42 12.70
N SER A 149 21.84 8.36 13.03
CA SER A 149 21.33 8.14 14.39
C SER A 149 20.91 6.69 14.64
N GLY A 150 21.18 5.77 13.69
CA GLY A 150 20.85 4.35 13.80
C GLY A 150 19.38 4.02 13.49
N ARG A 151 18.60 4.99 12.98
CA ARG A 151 17.19 4.75 12.64
C ARG A 151 17.09 4.02 11.31
N GLN A 152 16.19 3.05 11.23
CA GLN A 152 15.95 2.26 10.03
C GLN A 152 14.87 2.91 9.16
N HIS A 153 15.13 2.96 7.85
CA HIS A 153 14.29 3.57 6.83
C HIS A 153 14.07 2.61 5.67
N LEU A 154 12.84 2.55 5.15
CA LEU A 154 12.47 1.67 4.06
C LEU A 154 12.28 2.46 2.77
N LEU A 155 13.08 2.15 1.75
CA LEU A 155 12.91 2.65 0.40
C LEU A 155 12.25 1.58 -0.47
N THR A 156 11.05 1.86 -0.96
CA THR A 156 10.38 1.04 -1.98
C THR A 156 10.66 1.60 -3.37
N VAL A 157 11.26 0.79 -4.23
CA VAL A 157 11.58 1.11 -5.63
C VAL A 157 10.72 0.23 -6.53
N LYS A 158 9.89 0.85 -7.39
CA LYS A 158 9.08 0.17 -8.39
C LYS A 158 9.63 0.44 -9.78
N LEU A 159 10.28 -0.56 -10.36
CA LEU A 159 10.80 -0.53 -11.72
C LEU A 159 9.65 -0.55 -12.72
N LYS A 160 9.71 0.34 -13.71
CA LYS A 160 8.75 0.41 -14.80
C LYS A 160 9.14 -0.53 -15.94
N PRO A 161 8.21 -0.93 -16.82
CA PRO A 161 8.49 -1.87 -17.91
C PRO A 161 9.62 -1.43 -18.85
N LYS A 162 9.89 -0.12 -18.96
CA LYS A 162 10.96 0.46 -19.78
C LYS A 162 12.21 0.83 -18.99
N HIS A 163 12.38 0.32 -17.77
CA HIS A 163 13.62 0.51 -17.00
C HIS A 163 14.84 -0.02 -17.77
N PRO A 164 15.99 0.68 -17.79
CA PRO A 164 16.31 1.94 -17.09
C PRO A 164 15.95 3.22 -17.86
N ALA A 165 15.45 3.12 -19.10
CA ALA A 165 15.09 4.29 -19.91
C ALA A 165 13.98 5.15 -19.28
N GLU A 166 13.09 4.52 -18.51
CA GLU A 166 12.06 5.17 -17.71
C GLU A 166 12.42 5.11 -16.22
N ALA A 167 12.22 6.25 -15.52
CA ALA A 167 12.53 6.37 -14.10
C ALA A 167 11.63 5.45 -13.24
N PRO A 168 12.20 4.77 -12.24
CA PRO A 168 11.42 3.99 -11.29
C PRO A 168 10.60 4.91 -10.38
N ASP A 169 9.46 4.41 -9.90
CA ASP A 169 8.70 5.10 -8.85
C ASP A 169 9.32 4.76 -7.49
N CYS A 170 9.76 5.79 -6.76
CA CYS A 170 10.39 5.65 -5.45
C CYS A 170 9.48 6.21 -4.37
N SER A 171 9.37 5.50 -3.26
CA SER A 171 8.56 5.90 -2.11
C SER A 171 9.19 5.45 -0.80
N ALA A 172 9.08 6.29 0.23
CA ALA A 172 9.55 6.06 1.59
C ALA A 172 8.72 6.93 2.54
N ASP A 173 8.70 6.57 3.82
CA ASP A 173 7.98 7.34 4.86
C ASP A 173 8.77 8.60 5.22
N LEU A 174 8.71 9.60 4.35
CA LEU A 174 9.41 10.87 4.50
C LEU A 174 8.41 12.03 4.68
N PRO A 175 8.78 13.04 5.48
CA PRO A 175 7.94 14.22 5.70
C PRO A 175 7.97 15.19 4.49
N LEU A 176 8.83 14.93 3.51
CA LEU A 176 8.99 15.69 2.28
C LEU A 176 8.93 14.75 1.07
N PRO A 177 8.52 15.23 -0.12
CA PRO A 177 8.55 14.42 -1.34
C PRO A 177 9.96 13.89 -1.65
N LEU A 178 10.05 12.60 -1.97
CA LEU A 178 11.29 11.99 -2.43
C LEU A 178 11.53 12.33 -3.91
N LEU A 179 12.50 13.20 -4.18
CA LEU A 179 12.89 13.58 -5.53
C LEU A 179 14.21 12.89 -5.91
N ILE A 180 14.13 11.92 -6.81
CA ILE A 180 15.30 11.21 -7.35
C ILE A 180 15.62 11.78 -8.73
N ASN A 181 16.86 12.24 -8.91
CA ASN A 181 17.39 12.59 -10.21
C ASN A 181 17.75 11.29 -10.94
N TRP A 182 16.97 10.95 -11.96
CA TRP A 182 17.12 9.73 -12.74
C TRP A 182 17.51 10.03 -14.18
N THR A 183 18.54 9.35 -14.66
CA THR A 183 18.86 9.21 -16.08
C THR A 183 18.97 7.72 -16.42
N PRO A 184 18.91 7.32 -17.70
CA PRO A 184 19.10 5.92 -18.09
C PRO A 184 20.48 5.34 -17.74
N GLN A 185 21.41 6.17 -17.28
CA GLN A 185 22.75 5.78 -16.80
C GLN A 185 22.81 5.69 -15.27
N THR A 186 21.77 6.14 -14.56
CA THR A 186 21.68 6.04 -13.11
C THR A 186 21.53 4.59 -12.70
N THR A 187 22.32 4.15 -11.72
CA THR A 187 22.26 2.80 -11.14
C THR A 187 21.45 2.79 -9.85
N LEU A 188 21.02 1.60 -9.40
CA LEU A 188 20.42 1.43 -8.08
C LEU A 188 21.29 1.96 -6.93
N ASP A 189 22.62 1.82 -7.03
CA ASP A 189 23.56 2.34 -6.03
C ASP A 189 23.53 3.87 -5.95
N GLN A 190 23.53 4.56 -7.10
CA GLN A 190 23.43 6.01 -7.15
C GLN A 190 22.06 6.53 -6.68
N LEU A 191 20.99 5.82 -7.02
CA LEU A 191 19.64 6.10 -6.51
C LEU A 191 19.59 5.97 -4.98
N TYR A 192 20.17 4.89 -4.45
CA TYR A 192 20.25 4.66 -3.01
C TYR A 192 21.13 5.73 -2.31
N GLY A 193 22.23 6.15 -2.93
CA GLY A 193 23.05 7.26 -2.45
C GLY A 193 22.28 8.59 -2.36
N GLN A 194 21.43 8.90 -3.34
CA GLN A 194 20.54 10.07 -3.29
C GLN A 194 19.54 9.96 -2.13
N PHE A 195 18.99 8.76 -1.89
CA PHE A 195 18.10 8.54 -0.75
C PHE A 195 18.81 8.78 0.59
N LEU A 196 20.04 8.29 0.77
CA LEU A 196 20.83 8.55 1.97
C LEU A 196 21.06 10.05 2.22
N LEU A 197 21.34 10.83 1.18
CA LEU A 197 21.48 12.28 1.31
C LEU A 197 20.20 12.95 1.80
N VAL A 198 19.03 12.46 1.37
CA VAL A 198 17.74 12.94 1.87
C VAL A 198 17.58 12.61 3.35
N LEU A 199 17.92 11.37 3.76
CA LEU A 199 17.88 10.98 5.18
C LEU A 199 18.77 11.88 6.05
N GLU A 200 20.01 12.12 5.63
CA GLU A 200 20.94 12.98 6.38
C GLU A 200 20.44 14.42 6.51
N SER A 201 19.73 14.95 5.51
CA SER A 201 19.14 16.29 5.59
C SER A 201 17.94 16.38 6.54
N LEU A 202 17.34 15.24 6.91
CA LEU A 202 16.18 15.15 7.81
C LEU A 202 16.55 14.69 9.22
N THR A 203 17.83 14.39 9.49
CA THR A 203 18.32 13.89 10.78
C THR A 203 17.83 14.76 11.94
N ARG A 204 18.03 16.09 11.86
CA ARG A 204 17.61 17.03 12.91
C ARG A 204 16.11 17.05 13.14
N PHE A 205 15.32 16.92 12.08
CA PHE A 205 13.86 16.87 12.20
C PHE A 205 13.40 15.65 12.98
N TRP A 206 13.97 14.47 12.70
CA TRP A 206 13.63 13.27 13.45
C TRP A 206 14.20 13.28 14.87
N ASP A 207 15.34 13.92 15.12
CA ASP A 207 15.89 14.07 16.47
C ASP A 207 14.92 14.81 17.40
N VAL A 208 14.36 15.92 16.90
CA VAL A 208 13.32 16.72 17.59
C VAL A 208 12.08 15.88 17.89
N LEU A 209 11.56 15.16 16.90
CA LEU A 209 10.37 14.34 17.09
C LEU A 209 10.63 13.15 18.03
N ASP A 210 11.79 12.51 17.93
CA ASP A 210 12.18 11.41 18.82
C ASP A 210 12.28 11.89 20.28
N GLU A 211 12.76 13.12 20.51
CA GLU A 211 12.77 13.73 21.85
C GLU A 211 11.35 13.95 22.38
N ILE A 212 10.49 14.58 21.58
CA ILE A 212 9.08 14.83 21.94
C ILE A 212 8.36 13.50 22.23
N ASP A 213 8.53 12.49 21.37
CA ASP A 213 7.87 11.18 21.49
C ASP A 213 8.34 10.40 22.73
N ARG A 214 9.61 10.54 23.11
CA ARG A 214 10.14 9.89 24.33
C ARG A 214 9.70 10.56 25.62
N ASN A 215 9.59 11.89 25.61
CA ASN A 215 9.47 12.67 26.84
C ASN A 215 8.06 13.19 27.13
N THR A 216 7.12 13.05 26.19
CA THR A 216 5.75 13.58 26.32
C THR A 216 4.70 12.54 26.03
N TRP A 217 3.47 12.77 26.50
CA TRP A 217 2.33 11.92 26.18
C TRP A 217 1.69 12.32 24.84
N ILE A 218 2.02 11.56 23.79
CA ILE A 218 1.44 11.71 22.46
C ILE A 218 0.03 11.11 22.42
N LEU A 219 -0.94 11.93 22.02
CA LEU A 219 -2.32 11.53 21.77
C LEU A 219 -2.53 11.15 20.30
N GLU A 220 -1.98 11.94 19.37
CA GLU A 220 -2.10 11.71 17.94
C GLU A 220 -0.80 12.10 17.20
N PRO A 221 -0.35 11.31 16.22
CA PRO A 221 -0.81 9.95 15.92
C PRO A 221 -0.45 8.96 17.05
N GLU A 222 -1.27 7.93 17.28
CA GLU A 222 -1.02 6.90 18.31
C GLU A 222 0.27 6.10 18.04
N LYS A 223 0.60 5.91 16.76
CA LYS A 223 1.82 5.26 16.29
C LYS A 223 2.45 6.14 15.22
N PRO A 224 3.28 7.13 15.62
CA PRO A 224 3.90 8.02 14.67
C PRO A 224 4.80 7.28 13.69
N CYS A 225 4.72 7.67 12.42
CA CYS A 225 5.65 7.26 11.37
C CYS A 225 6.60 8.41 11.02
N ARG A 226 7.63 8.10 10.21
CA ARG A 226 8.70 9.05 9.88
C ARG A 226 8.25 10.18 8.95
N SER A 227 7.09 10.06 8.31
CA SER A 227 6.45 11.15 7.56
C SER A 227 5.57 12.08 8.39
N ASP A 228 5.22 11.71 9.63
CA ASP A 228 4.34 12.53 10.46
C ASP A 228 5.09 13.73 11.04
N THR A 229 4.74 14.93 10.57
CA THR A 229 5.32 16.22 11.02
C THR A 229 4.67 16.79 12.27
N MET A 230 3.60 16.15 12.74
CA MET A 230 2.71 16.69 13.74
C MET A 230 2.61 15.76 14.95
N ARG A 231 2.58 16.36 16.14
CA ARG A 231 2.25 15.68 17.40
C ARG A 231 1.18 16.43 18.15
N ARG A 232 0.11 15.73 18.52
CA ARG A 232 -0.86 16.19 19.50
C ARG A 232 -0.44 15.68 20.87
N ILE A 233 0.01 16.58 21.73
CA ILE A 233 0.61 16.27 23.02
C ILE A 233 -0.38 16.63 24.12
N ALA A 234 -0.60 15.73 25.09
CA ALA A 234 -1.38 16.04 26.27
C ALA A 234 -0.66 17.08 27.13
N ILE A 235 -1.37 18.08 27.65
CA ILE A 235 -0.84 19.05 28.63
C ILE A 235 -1.44 18.80 30.01
N GLY A 236 -2.72 18.45 30.06
CA GLY A 236 -3.44 18.19 31.31
C GLY A 236 -4.87 17.73 31.04
N ASN A 237 -5.70 17.68 32.09
CA ASN A 237 -7.07 17.20 31.99
C ASN A 237 -7.87 18.00 30.95
N ASN A 238 -8.28 17.31 29.88
CA ASN A 238 -9.05 17.87 28.76
C ASN A 238 -8.35 19.02 27.99
N VAL A 239 -7.02 19.08 28.02
CA VAL A 239 -6.22 20.06 27.27
C VAL A 239 -5.03 19.40 26.58
N SER A 240 -4.83 19.73 25.30
CA SER A 240 -3.72 19.24 24.49
C SER A 240 -3.18 20.36 23.59
N ILE A 241 -1.94 20.23 23.13
CA ILE A 241 -1.36 21.10 22.10
C ILE A 241 -1.05 20.27 20.87
N LYS A 242 -1.45 20.77 19.70
CA LYS A 242 -0.98 20.29 18.41
C LYS A 242 0.30 21.07 18.06
N VAL A 243 1.41 20.36 17.88
CA VAL A 243 2.71 20.91 17.48
C VAL A 243 3.03 20.37 16.09
N GLU A 244 3.22 21.25 15.12
CA GLU A 244 3.59 20.90 13.75
C GLU A 244 4.98 21.46 13.42
N VAL A 245 5.95 20.56 13.28
CA VAL A 245 7.36 20.87 13.10
C VAL A 245 7.67 20.94 11.60
N ASP A 246 8.31 22.01 11.15
CA ASP A 246 8.78 22.13 9.76
C ASP A 246 10.00 21.21 9.53
N PRO A 247 9.92 20.22 8.62
CA PRO A 247 11.04 19.33 8.33
C PRO A 247 12.29 20.02 7.81
N ARG A 248 12.17 21.22 7.22
CA ARG A 248 13.30 21.99 6.71
C ARG A 248 13.93 22.88 7.77
N HIS A 249 13.18 23.22 8.81
CA HIS A 249 13.58 24.15 9.86
C HIS A 249 13.09 23.68 11.24
N PRO A 250 13.54 22.48 11.70
CA PRO A 250 12.94 21.81 12.84
C PRO A 250 13.16 22.50 14.19
N GLU A 251 14.17 23.37 14.28
CA GLU A 251 14.53 24.13 15.49
C GLU A 251 13.77 25.48 15.61
N MET A 252 13.03 25.87 14.57
CA MET A 252 12.22 27.10 14.58
C MET A 252 10.91 26.89 15.37
N LEU A 253 10.31 28.00 15.82
CA LEU A 253 9.00 27.98 16.50
C LEU A 253 7.98 27.21 15.63
N PRO A 254 7.47 26.06 16.10
CA PRO A 254 6.52 25.25 15.34
C PRO A 254 5.13 25.87 15.34
N ASP A 255 4.28 25.47 14.39
CA ASP A 255 2.87 25.86 14.43
C ASP A 255 2.19 25.13 15.59
N CYS A 256 1.61 25.92 16.49
CA CYS A 256 1.11 25.48 17.78
C CYS A 256 -0.39 25.80 17.91
N CYS A 257 -1.21 24.77 18.02
CA CYS A 257 -2.66 24.92 18.23
C CYS A 257 -3.09 24.27 19.55
N LEU A 258 -3.47 25.10 20.52
CA LEU A 258 -4.02 24.64 21.80
C LEU A 258 -5.49 24.23 21.67
N LEU A 259 -5.81 23.05 22.18
CA LEU A 259 -7.14 22.43 22.12
C LEU A 259 -7.62 22.13 23.54
N GLY A 260 -8.85 22.53 23.86
CA GLY A 260 -9.47 22.31 25.17
C GLY A 260 -10.71 23.16 25.35
N ALA A 261 -11.34 23.10 26.53
CA ALA A 261 -12.54 23.88 26.81
C ALA A 261 -12.23 25.39 26.79
N GLU A 262 -12.79 26.11 25.80
CA GLU A 262 -12.64 27.56 25.64
C GLU A 262 -13.49 28.36 26.64
N HIS A 263 -14.58 27.76 27.13
CA HIS A 263 -15.51 28.37 28.06
C HIS A 263 -15.63 27.45 29.27
N GLY A 264 -15.12 27.89 30.43
CA GLY A 264 -15.53 27.24 31.67
C GLY A 264 -17.06 27.30 31.76
N GLY A 265 -17.73 26.23 32.16
CA GLY A 265 -19.20 26.11 32.17
C GLY A 265 -19.94 27.11 33.07
N CYS A 266 -19.27 28.16 33.56
CA CYS A 266 -19.78 29.25 34.38
C CYS A 266 -19.23 30.57 33.85
N LYS A 267 -20.07 31.62 33.80
CA LYS A 267 -19.80 32.94 33.20
C LYS A 267 -18.57 33.71 33.75
N ASN A 268 -17.86 33.17 34.75
CA ASN A 268 -16.70 33.77 35.40
C ASN A 268 -15.45 32.86 35.43
N GLN A 269 -15.41 31.76 34.66
CA GLN A 269 -14.25 30.87 34.60
C GLN A 269 -13.55 30.99 33.24
N ILE A 270 -12.32 31.51 33.26
CA ILE A 270 -11.44 31.59 32.09
C ILE A 270 -11.20 30.15 31.60
N GLY A 271 -11.46 29.88 30.31
CA GLY A 271 -11.20 28.58 29.71
C GLY A 271 -9.73 28.18 29.87
N VAL A 272 -9.46 26.89 30.11
CA VAL A 272 -8.12 26.39 30.47
C VAL A 272 -7.08 26.67 29.37
N VAL A 273 -7.54 26.87 28.13
CA VAL A 273 -6.71 27.20 26.96
C VAL A 273 -6.27 28.67 26.94
N THR A 274 -7.08 29.61 27.42
CA THR A 274 -6.80 31.06 27.29
C THR A 274 -5.51 31.49 27.99
N PRO A 275 -5.20 31.05 29.23
CA PRO A 275 -3.93 31.37 29.87
C PRO A 275 -2.73 30.83 29.09
N LEU A 276 -2.81 29.59 28.59
CA LEU A 276 -1.74 28.97 27.80
C LEU A 276 -1.52 29.71 26.47
N ARG A 277 -2.59 30.13 25.81
CA ARG A 277 -2.52 30.93 24.58
C ARG A 277 -1.87 32.29 24.83
N ASN A 278 -2.19 32.93 25.95
CA ASN A 278 -1.56 34.19 26.34
C ASN A 278 -0.07 34.00 26.62
N LYS A 279 0.32 32.96 27.37
CA LYS A 279 1.73 32.63 27.61
C LYS A 279 2.49 32.39 26.31
N LEU A 280 1.96 31.55 25.42
CA LEU A 280 2.54 31.29 24.10
C LEU A 280 2.81 32.60 23.33
N ASN A 281 1.82 33.50 23.26
CA ASN A 281 1.96 34.76 22.53
C ASN A 281 2.91 35.75 23.22
N THR A 282 2.88 35.84 24.56
CA THR A 282 3.74 36.76 25.31
C THR A 282 5.18 36.30 25.29
N ASN A 283 5.43 34.99 25.45
CA ASN A 283 6.75 34.42 25.63
C ASN A 283 7.39 33.92 24.33
N MET A 284 6.73 34.03 23.16
CA MET A 284 7.28 33.56 21.88
C MET A 284 8.68 34.12 21.55
N HIS A 285 8.99 35.31 22.05
CA HIS A 285 10.29 35.98 21.87
C HIS A 285 11.43 35.30 22.64
N LEU A 286 11.11 34.41 23.59
CA LEU A 286 12.08 33.61 24.33
C LEU A 286 12.53 32.37 23.54
N TRP A 287 11.90 32.07 22.40
CA TRP A 287 12.27 30.92 21.58
C TRP A 287 13.72 31.01 21.11
N ASN A 288 14.54 30.04 21.50
CA ASN A 288 15.94 29.96 21.13
C ASN A 288 16.18 28.77 20.19
N PRO A 289 16.48 28.98 18.89
CA PRO A 289 16.76 27.90 17.95
C PRO A 289 17.98 27.04 18.34
N GLU A 290 18.87 27.53 19.20
CA GLU A 290 20.01 26.75 19.69
C GLU A 290 19.65 25.82 20.86
N SER A 291 18.40 25.87 21.34
CA SER A 291 17.89 25.03 22.43
C SER A 291 16.90 23.99 21.92
N ASP A 292 16.79 22.88 22.65
CA ASP A 292 15.88 21.80 22.32
C ASP A 292 14.43 22.29 22.22
N VAL A 293 13.70 21.81 21.21
CA VAL A 293 12.34 22.26 20.90
C VAL A 293 11.39 21.98 22.06
N LEU A 294 11.52 20.83 22.72
CA LEU A 294 10.70 20.49 23.88
C LEU A 294 10.98 21.44 25.05
N HIS A 295 12.24 21.78 25.29
CA HIS A 295 12.62 22.73 26.33
C HIS A 295 12.08 24.13 26.05
N ASN A 296 12.21 24.61 24.82
CA ASN A 296 11.61 25.87 24.40
C ASN A 296 10.09 25.89 24.61
N LEU A 297 9.38 24.80 24.27
CA LEU A 297 7.94 24.70 24.50
C LEU A 297 7.58 24.77 25.99
N GLN A 298 8.36 24.14 26.86
CA GLN A 298 8.17 24.20 28.31
C GLN A 298 8.36 25.62 28.85
N ASP A 299 9.41 26.32 28.41
CA ASP A 299 9.71 27.68 28.84
C ASP A 299 8.67 28.68 28.35
N VAL A 300 8.28 28.59 27.07
CA VAL A 300 7.30 29.50 26.47
C VAL A 300 5.91 29.32 27.07
N LEU A 301 5.49 28.07 27.31
CA LEU A 301 4.19 27.78 27.92
C LEU A 301 4.23 27.82 29.46
N GLU A 302 5.42 27.88 30.06
CA GLU A 302 5.68 27.75 31.50
C GLU A 302 4.93 26.54 32.11
N ILE A 303 5.11 25.38 31.50
CA ILE A 303 4.53 24.10 31.94
C ILE A 303 5.58 22.99 31.92
N GLU A 304 5.29 21.94 32.67
CA GLU A 304 5.94 20.64 32.49
C GLU A 304 4.99 19.74 31.71
N PHE A 305 5.49 19.08 30.66
CA PHE A 305 4.69 18.12 29.90
C PHE A 305 4.53 16.82 30.69
N PRO A 306 3.32 16.22 30.71
CA PRO A 306 3.11 14.92 31.32
C PRO A 306 3.92 13.86 30.56
N SER A 307 4.69 13.07 31.31
CA SER A 307 5.39 11.91 30.75
C SER A 307 4.43 10.75 30.49
N PRO A 308 4.73 9.86 29.53
CA PRO A 308 3.90 8.67 29.26
C PRO A 308 3.58 7.84 30.51
N ALA A 309 4.54 7.71 31.44
CA ALA A 309 4.42 6.88 32.64
C ALA A 309 3.60 7.52 33.79
N SER A 310 3.40 8.84 33.77
CA SER A 310 2.76 9.57 34.86
C SER A 310 1.25 9.33 34.93
N HIS A 311 0.59 9.04 33.81
CA HIS A 311 -0.86 8.94 33.72
C HIS A 311 -1.44 7.52 33.81
N GLU A 312 -0.66 6.46 33.54
CA GLU A 312 -1.09 5.07 33.81
C GLU A 312 -1.47 4.89 35.29
N LYS A 313 -0.80 5.62 36.20
CA LYS A 313 -1.14 5.61 37.63
C LYS A 313 -2.46 6.30 37.97
N SER A 314 -2.90 7.29 37.20
CA SER A 314 -4.18 7.98 37.43
C SER A 314 -5.38 7.23 36.86
N GLU A 315 -5.26 6.57 35.71
CA GLU A 315 -6.36 5.74 35.17
C GLU A 315 -6.56 4.46 35.98
N ALA A 316 -5.49 3.87 36.51
CA ALA A 316 -5.58 2.74 37.44
C ALA A 316 -6.36 3.07 38.74
N ASN A 317 -6.38 4.34 39.17
CA ASN A 317 -7.11 4.78 40.36
C ASN A 317 -8.60 5.08 40.10
N VAL A 318 -9.02 5.28 38.85
CA VAL A 318 -10.44 5.47 38.51
C VAL A 318 -11.20 4.14 38.51
N PHE A 319 -10.54 3.03 38.13
CA PHE A 319 -11.17 1.70 38.14
C PHE A 319 -11.26 1.03 39.52
N ILE A 320 -10.50 1.48 40.52
CA ILE A 320 -10.56 0.90 41.88
C ILE A 320 -11.68 1.53 42.73
N HIS A 321 -12.12 2.76 42.41
CA HIS A 321 -13.19 3.44 43.16
C HIS A 321 -14.62 3.14 42.69
N HIS A 322 -14.82 2.45 41.55
CA HIS A 322 -16.14 2.09 41.05
C HIS A 322 -16.57 0.62 41.32
N ARG A 323 -15.84 -0.12 42.16
CA ARG A 323 -16.19 -1.50 42.58
C ARG A 323 -16.35 -1.71 44.09
N ARG A 324 -16.41 -0.63 44.87
CA ARG A 324 -16.78 -0.67 46.30
C ARG A 324 -17.79 0.43 46.60
N GLY A 325 -19.06 0.13 46.38
CA GLY A 325 -20.18 1.01 46.68
C GLY A 325 -21.42 0.50 45.96
N ASP A 326 -22.29 -0.15 46.73
CA ASP A 326 -23.61 -0.69 46.44
C ASP A 326 -23.71 -2.07 45.75
#